data_AF-A0A964GJB8-F1
#
_entry.id   AF-A0A964GJB8-F1
#
_cell.length_a   1.000
_cell.length_b   1.000
_cell.length_c   1.000
_cell.angle_alpha   90.00
_cell.angle_beta   90.00
_cell.angle_gamma   90.00
#
_symmetry.space_group_name_H-M   'P 1'
#
loop_
_entity.id
_entity.type
_entity.pdbx_description
1 polymer ?
#
loop_
_entity_poly.entity_id
_entity_poly.type
_entity_poly.pdbx_seq_one_letter_code
_entity_poly.pdbx_strand_id
1 'polypeptide(L)'
;MANAFTPGPWTFSHDNQFGDTRFYVAQQEGAPYTPDYSDVATLIAETCSGDRVAVQQANARLIAAAPELLEALKLRVKNAEERAFEDWLARERPSGDVESVQRQWEESSDLADLQAEWASEIALIAKATGSAP
;
A
#
# COMPACT_ATOMS: atom_id res chain seq x y z
N MET A 1 1.23 7.95 8.93
CA MET A 1 1.08 9.16 8.08
C MET A 1 0.33 8.74 6.84
N ALA A 2 -0.69 9.49 6.42
CA ALA A 2 -1.39 9.23 5.16
C ALA A 2 -0.39 9.24 3.99
N ASN A 3 -0.56 8.34 3.01
CA ASN A 3 0.30 8.30 1.84
C ASN A 3 0.17 9.62 1.08
N ALA A 4 1.24 10.44 1.08
CA ALA A 4 1.19 11.82 0.60
C ALA A 4 0.77 11.94 -0.88
N PHE A 5 0.96 10.85 -1.65
CA PHE A 5 0.69 10.81 -3.08
C PHE A 5 -0.59 10.05 -3.46
N THR A 6 -1.21 9.31 -2.53
CA THR A 6 -2.52 8.65 -2.75
C THR A 6 -3.39 8.75 -1.49
N PRO A 7 -3.77 9.96 -1.05
CA PRO A 7 -4.57 10.14 0.15
C PRO A 7 -5.93 9.47 -0.05
N GLY A 8 -6.14 8.29 0.52
CA GLY A 8 -7.46 7.66 0.55
C GLY A 8 -8.38 8.38 1.54
N PRO A 9 -9.61 7.85 1.75
CA PRO A 9 -10.16 6.67 1.10
C PRO A 9 -10.61 6.95 -0.33
N TRP A 10 -10.36 5.99 -1.23
CA TRP A 10 -10.80 6.07 -2.63
C TRP A 10 -12.10 5.29 -2.83
N THR A 11 -12.88 5.75 -3.80
CA THR A 11 -14.11 5.13 -4.24
C THR A 11 -14.02 4.82 -5.72
N PHE A 12 -14.74 3.78 -6.12
CA PHE A 12 -14.93 3.39 -7.51
C PHE A 12 -16.39 3.58 -7.89
N SER A 13 -16.62 4.26 -9.01
CA SER A 13 -17.93 4.33 -9.65
C SER A 13 -17.79 4.19 -11.16
N HIS A 14 -18.91 3.95 -11.83
CA HIS A 14 -18.95 3.89 -13.28
C HIS A 14 -20.27 4.45 -13.79
N ASP A 15 -20.21 5.02 -14.98
CA ASP A 15 -21.36 5.56 -15.70
C ASP A 15 -21.45 4.91 -17.07
N ASN A 16 -22.67 4.60 -17.48
CA ASN A 16 -22.98 3.96 -18.76
C ASN A 16 -24.10 4.76 -19.42
N GLN A 17 -23.75 5.71 -20.30
CA GLN A 17 -24.72 6.57 -20.99
C GLN A 17 -24.41 6.67 -22.48
N PHE A 18 -25.45 6.57 -23.32
CA PHE A 18 -25.36 6.77 -24.77
C PHE A 18 -24.32 5.91 -25.51
N GLY A 19 -24.00 4.72 -24.99
CA GLY A 19 -22.95 3.84 -25.53
C GLY A 19 -21.56 4.12 -24.94
N ASP A 20 -21.45 5.15 -24.09
CA ASP A 20 -20.23 5.50 -23.38
C ASP A 20 -20.15 4.87 -21.99
N THR A 21 -19.09 4.09 -21.76
CA THR A 21 -18.69 3.62 -20.43
C THR A 21 -17.56 4.48 -19.90
N ARG A 22 -17.72 4.99 -18.68
CA ARG A 22 -16.69 5.74 -17.94
C ARG A 22 -16.46 5.07 -16.59
N PHE A 23 -15.20 4.91 -16.22
CA PHE A 23 -14.80 4.49 -14.88
C PHE A 23 -14.22 5.69 -14.16
N TYR A 24 -14.67 5.89 -12.92
CA TYR A 24 -14.18 6.95 -12.05
C TYR A 24 -13.53 6.32 -10.83
N VAL A 25 -12.28 6.70 -10.60
CA VAL A 25 -11.62 6.56 -9.30
C VAL A 25 -11.50 7.98 -8.72
N ALA A 26 -12.11 8.19 -7.57
CA ALA A 26 -12.16 9.49 -6.90
C ALA A 26 -12.14 9.29 -5.39
N GLN A 27 -11.72 10.30 -4.64
CA GLN A 27 -11.80 10.23 -3.19
C GLN A 27 -13.25 10.19 -2.70
N GLN A 28 -13.48 9.64 -1.52
CA GLN A 28 -14.78 9.68 -0.87
C GLN A 28 -15.22 11.13 -0.56
N GLU A 29 -16.53 11.35 -0.49
CA GLU A 29 -17.11 12.63 -0.06
C GLU A 29 -16.52 13.10 1.28
N GLY A 30 -16.11 14.37 1.35
CA GLY A 30 -15.47 14.97 2.53
C GLY A 30 -13.95 14.82 2.60
N ALA A 31 -13.30 14.15 1.63
CA ALA A 31 -11.85 14.13 1.52
C ALA A 31 -11.27 15.43 0.91
N PRO A 32 -9.97 15.73 1.10
CA PRO A 32 -9.39 17.04 0.79
C PRO A 32 -9.46 17.47 -0.68
N TYR A 33 -9.60 16.53 -1.61
CA TYR A 33 -9.59 16.78 -3.05
C TYR A 33 -10.92 16.39 -3.74
N THR A 34 -12.00 16.13 -3.00
CA THR A 34 -13.34 15.82 -3.53
C THR A 34 -14.17 17.09 -3.81
N PRO A 35 -15.08 17.13 -4.81
CA PRO A 35 -15.37 16.15 -5.86
C PRO A 35 -14.66 16.45 -7.19
N ASP A 36 -13.86 17.52 -7.24
CA ASP A 36 -13.34 18.11 -8.48
C ASP A 36 -12.11 17.37 -9.06
N TYR A 37 -11.69 16.28 -8.41
CA TYR A 37 -10.45 15.57 -8.74
C TYR A 37 -10.70 14.07 -8.93
N SER A 38 -10.62 13.61 -10.19
CA SER A 38 -10.55 12.19 -10.55
C SER A 38 -9.20 11.92 -11.20
N ASP A 39 -8.37 11.12 -10.53
CA ASP A 39 -7.01 10.81 -11.02
C ASP A 39 -7.00 9.85 -12.22
N VAL A 40 -8.05 9.06 -12.38
CA VAL A 40 -8.23 8.16 -13.52
C VAL A 40 -9.70 8.20 -13.95
N ALA A 41 -10.03 9.16 -14.81
CA ALA A 41 -11.27 9.17 -15.58
C ALA A 41 -10.94 8.78 -17.03
N THR A 42 -11.08 7.50 -17.38
CA THR A 42 -10.91 7.04 -18.76
C THR A 42 -12.28 6.91 -19.43
N LEU A 43 -12.49 7.60 -20.55
CA LEU A 43 -13.58 7.32 -21.49
C LEU A 43 -13.26 6.00 -22.20
N ILE A 44 -13.94 4.92 -21.82
CA ILE A 44 -13.62 3.56 -22.29
C ILE A 44 -14.28 3.29 -23.64
N ALA A 45 -15.50 3.79 -23.86
CA ALA A 45 -16.28 3.37 -25.03
C ALA A 45 -15.71 3.78 -26.39
N GLU A 46 -15.00 4.90 -26.49
CA GLU A 46 -14.37 5.28 -27.76
C GLU A 46 -13.05 4.52 -28.02
N THR A 47 -12.46 3.87 -27.02
CA THR A 47 -11.09 3.29 -27.12
C THR A 47 -11.00 1.78 -26.82
N CYS A 48 -12.01 1.18 -26.19
CA CYS A 48 -12.02 -0.20 -25.74
C CYS A 48 -13.44 -0.79 -25.79
N SER A 49 -13.59 -1.95 -26.44
CA SER A 49 -14.84 -2.71 -26.50
C SER A 49 -14.63 -4.16 -26.04
N GLY A 50 -15.72 -4.85 -25.68
CA GLY A 50 -15.69 -6.25 -25.23
C GLY A 50 -14.88 -6.46 -23.94
N ASP A 51 -14.08 -7.52 -23.90
CA ASP A 51 -13.30 -7.95 -22.72
C ASP A 51 -12.37 -6.86 -22.15
N ARG A 52 -11.96 -5.89 -22.98
CA ARG A 52 -11.12 -4.76 -22.54
C ARG A 52 -11.83 -3.87 -21.52
N VAL A 53 -13.15 -3.76 -21.57
CA VAL A 53 -13.94 -3.01 -20.59
C VAL A 53 -13.85 -3.67 -19.21
N ALA A 54 -13.92 -5.00 -19.16
CA ALA A 54 -13.83 -5.77 -17.92
C ALA A 54 -12.43 -5.65 -17.28
N VAL A 55 -11.36 -5.69 -18.09
CA VAL A 55 -9.98 -5.47 -17.63
C VAL A 55 -9.82 -4.08 -17.02
N GLN A 56 -10.36 -3.04 -17.66
CA GLN A 56 -10.25 -1.68 -17.16
C GLN A 56 -11.04 -1.46 -15.87
N GLN A 57 -12.22 -2.08 -15.76
CA GLN A 57 -12.98 -2.06 -14.51
C GLN A 57 -12.21 -2.73 -13.36
N ALA A 58 -11.54 -3.86 -13.63
CA ALA A 58 -10.71 -4.55 -12.65
C ALA A 58 -9.51 -3.70 -12.21
N ASN A 59 -8.83 -3.05 -13.16
CA ASN A 59 -7.71 -2.15 -12.86
C ASN A 59 -8.15 -0.95 -12.01
N ALA A 60 -9.29 -0.33 -12.33
CA ALA A 60 -9.82 0.79 -11.56
C ALA A 60 -10.14 0.41 -10.11
N ARG A 61 -10.76 -0.77 -9.89
CA ARG A 61 -10.99 -1.32 -8.55
C ARG A 61 -9.70 -1.58 -7.79
N LEU A 62 -8.67 -2.11 -8.47
CA LEU A 62 -7.36 -2.37 -7.86
C LEU A 62 -6.67 -1.07 -7.43
N ILE A 63 -6.70 -0.04 -8.27
CA ILE A 63 -6.15 1.28 -7.95
C ILE A 63 -6.87 1.89 -6.75
N ALA A 64 -8.20 1.82 -6.72
CA ALA A 64 -9.00 2.33 -5.61
C ALA A 64 -8.67 1.62 -4.27
N ALA A 65 -8.38 0.32 -4.29
CA ALA A 65 -8.01 -0.44 -3.09
C ALA A 65 -6.52 -0.32 -2.70
N ALA A 66 -5.69 0.33 -3.52
CA ALA A 66 -4.25 0.30 -3.37
C ALA A 66 -3.75 0.85 -2.02
N PRO A 67 -4.30 1.96 -1.46
CA PRO A 67 -3.85 2.45 -0.17
C PRO A 67 -4.14 1.49 0.98
N GLU A 68 -5.34 0.90 1.01
CA GLU A 68 -5.73 -0.07 2.05
C GLU A 68 -4.89 -1.34 1.96
N LEU A 69 -4.59 -1.81 0.74
CA LEU A 69 -3.68 -2.93 0.52
C LEU A 69 -2.24 -2.62 0.98
N LEU A 70 -1.76 -1.40 0.73
CA LEU A 70 -0.43 -0.96 1.18
C LEU A 70 -0.36 -0.86 2.70
N GLU A 71 -1.36 -0.28 3.35
CA GLU A 71 -1.39 -0.18 4.81
C GLU A 71 -1.51 -1.56 5.47
N ALA A 72 -2.29 -2.48 4.89
CA ALA A 72 -2.34 -3.87 5.35
C ALA A 72 -0.98 -4.57 5.22
N LEU A 73 -0.25 -4.34 4.13
CA LEU A 73 1.08 -4.91 3.93
C LEU A 73 2.09 -4.36 4.95
N LYS A 74 2.11 -3.03 5.15
CA LYS A 74 2.95 -2.38 6.18
C LYS A 74 2.69 -2.94 7.56
N LEU A 75 1.42 -3.13 7.92
CA LEU A 75 1.04 -3.68 9.22
C LEU A 75 1.55 -5.12 9.39
N ARG A 76 1.50 -5.95 8.33
CA ARG A 76 2.03 -7.33 8.39
C ARG A 76 3.54 -7.36 8.60
N VAL A 77 4.29 -6.53 7.87
CA VAL A 77 5.76 -6.44 8.04
C VAL A 77 6.09 -5.96 9.45
N LYS A 78 5.41 -4.90 9.93
CA LYS A 78 5.61 -4.38 11.29
C LYS A 78 5.35 -5.42 12.37
N ASN A 79 4.25 -6.16 12.27
CA ASN A 79 3.91 -7.21 13.24
C ASN A 79 4.93 -8.36 13.23
N ALA A 80 5.52 -8.68 12.06
CA ALA A 80 6.57 -9.68 11.96
C ALA A 80 7.86 -9.19 12.65
N GLU A 81 8.23 -7.92 12.46
CA GLU A 81 9.36 -7.29 13.13
C GLU A 81 9.19 -7.22 14.65
N GLU A 82 8.03 -6.77 15.13
CA GLU A 82 7.73 -6.71 16.57
C GLU A 82 7.83 -8.10 17.21
N ARG A 83 7.31 -9.13 16.55
CA ARG A 83 7.40 -10.51 17.05
C ARG A 83 8.84 -11.02 17.07
N ALA A 84 9.61 -10.79 16.01
CA ALA A 84 11.01 -11.20 15.95
C ALA A 84 11.84 -10.49 17.03
N PHE A 85 11.57 -9.21 17.27
CA PHE A 85 12.19 -8.43 18.33
C PHE A 85 11.84 -8.97 19.73
N GLU A 86 10.57 -9.30 19.99
CA GLU A 86 10.15 -9.91 21.26
C GLU A 86 10.79 -11.28 21.51
N ASP A 87 10.83 -12.13 20.48
CA ASP A 87 11.48 -13.45 20.55
C ASP A 87 12.99 -13.32 20.82
N TRP A 88 13.64 -12.35 20.17
CA TRP A 88 15.04 -12.01 20.39
C TRP A 88 15.29 -11.46 21.80
N LEU A 89 14.46 -10.54 22.30
CA LEU A 89 14.56 -9.99 23.65
C LEU A 89 14.48 -11.09 24.72
N ALA A 90 13.56 -12.05 24.55
CA ALA A 90 13.39 -13.15 25.48
C ALA A 90 14.61 -14.09 25.52
N ARG A 91 15.26 -14.27 24.38
CA ARG A 91 16.37 -15.20 24.18
C ARG A 91 17.72 -14.60 24.55
N GLU A 92 18.08 -13.46 23.96
CA GLU A 92 19.40 -12.83 24.12
C GLU A 92 19.50 -12.00 25.40
N ARG A 93 18.37 -11.49 25.92
CA ARG A 93 18.30 -10.64 27.13
C ARG A 93 19.33 -9.50 27.08
N PRO A 94 19.29 -8.65 26.05
CA PRO A 94 20.24 -7.56 25.90
C PRO A 94 20.17 -6.61 27.10
N SER A 95 21.27 -5.91 27.34
CA SER A 95 21.39 -4.96 28.45
C SER A 95 21.86 -3.59 27.97
N GLY A 96 21.61 -2.58 28.79
CA GLY A 96 21.90 -1.18 28.48
C GLY A 96 20.65 -0.31 28.49
N ASP A 97 20.80 0.91 27.98
CA ASP A 97 19.67 1.79 27.71
C ASP A 97 18.95 1.40 26.40
N VAL A 98 17.85 2.09 26.09
CA VAL A 98 17.01 1.81 24.93
C VAL A 98 17.80 1.93 23.62
N GLU A 99 18.69 2.91 23.49
CA GLU A 99 19.51 3.09 22.29
C GLU A 99 20.53 1.96 22.13
N SER A 100 21.11 1.48 23.23
CA SER A 100 22.04 0.35 23.23
C SER A 100 21.35 -0.94 22.84
N VAL A 101 20.13 -1.18 23.33
CA VAL A 101 19.32 -2.35 22.96
C VAL A 101 18.90 -2.27 21.50
N GLN A 102 18.50 -1.09 21.02
CA GLN A 102 18.16 -0.87 19.61
C GLN A 102 19.34 -1.16 18.68
N ARG A 103 20.55 -0.70 19.02
CA ARG A 103 21.76 -1.00 18.23
C ARG A 103 22.07 -2.50 18.21
N GLN A 104 21.93 -3.18 19.35
CA GLN A 104 22.12 -4.63 19.44
C GLN A 104 21.11 -5.39 18.57
N TRP A 105 19.87 -4.90 18.47
CA TRP A 105 18.86 -5.45 17.57
C TRP A 105 19.23 -5.23 16.09
N GLU A 106 19.65 -4.01 15.75
CA GLU A 106 20.08 -3.64 14.39
C GLU A 106 21.26 -4.46 13.89
N GLU A 107 22.14 -4.88 14.80
CA GLU A 107 23.32 -5.71 14.52
C GLU A 107 23.02 -7.23 14.62
N SER A 108 21.81 -7.61 15.00
CA SER A 108 21.46 -9.02 15.24
C SER A 108 21.27 -9.81 13.95
N SER A 109 21.61 -11.10 14.00
CA SER A 109 21.27 -12.02 12.90
C SER A 109 19.76 -12.19 12.73
N ASP A 110 18.97 -12.08 13.80
CA ASP A 110 17.51 -12.21 13.73
C ASP A 110 16.87 -11.12 12.87
N LEU A 111 17.32 -9.87 13.00
CA LEU A 111 16.86 -8.79 12.12
C LEU A 111 17.29 -9.04 10.68
N ALA A 112 18.52 -9.50 10.44
CA ALA A 112 19.00 -9.82 9.11
C ALA A 112 18.20 -10.97 8.45
N ASP A 113 17.90 -12.01 9.22
CA ASP A 113 17.10 -13.15 8.78
C ASP A 113 15.65 -12.73 8.47
N LEU A 114 15.05 -11.89 9.33
CA LEU A 114 13.73 -11.32 9.08
C LEU A 114 13.72 -10.47 7.80
N GLN A 115 14.72 -9.60 7.61
CA GLN A 115 14.83 -8.76 6.42
C GLN A 115 15.00 -9.61 5.15
N ALA A 116 15.72 -10.73 5.22
CA ALA A 116 15.86 -11.66 4.11
C ALA A 116 14.54 -12.41 3.84
N GLU A 117 13.84 -12.86 4.87
CA GLU A 117 12.53 -13.53 4.75
C GLU A 117 11.47 -12.63 4.14
N TRP A 118 11.40 -11.36 4.58
CA TRP A 118 10.40 -10.37 4.16
C TRP A 118 10.89 -9.40 3.08
N ALA A 119 12.00 -9.72 2.41
CA ALA A 119 12.66 -8.84 1.44
C ALA A 119 11.71 -8.41 0.30
N SER A 120 10.83 -9.31 -0.15
CA SER A 120 9.88 -9.03 -1.23
C SER A 120 8.85 -7.98 -0.81
N GLU A 121 8.24 -8.14 0.36
CA GLU A 121 7.25 -7.26 0.92
C GLU A 121 7.84 -5.88 1.26
N ILE A 122 9.04 -5.85 1.84
CA ILE A 122 9.77 -4.61 2.10
C ILE A 122 10.03 -3.86 0.79
N ALA A 123 10.50 -4.55 -0.25
CA ALA A 123 10.72 -3.96 -1.57
C ALA A 123 9.42 -3.45 -2.22
N LEU A 124 8.30 -4.17 -2.03
CA LEU A 124 6.99 -3.73 -2.50
C LEU A 124 6.51 -2.45 -1.78
N ILE A 125 6.72 -2.35 -0.46
CA ILE A 125 6.42 -1.15 0.31
C ILE A 125 7.32 0.02 -0.15
N ALA A 126 8.62 -0.22 -0.33
CA ALA A 126 9.56 0.80 -0.83
C ALA A 126 9.12 1.33 -2.20
N LYS A 127 8.84 0.42 -3.13
CA LYS A 127 8.32 0.74 -4.46
C LYS A 127 7.01 1.54 -4.41
N ALA A 128 6.07 1.15 -3.55
CA ALA A 128 4.77 1.81 -3.43
C ALA A 128 4.83 3.18 -2.73
N THR A 129 5.87 3.43 -1.92
CA THR A 129 6.06 4.69 -1.19
C THR A 129 7.07 5.63 -1.85
N GLY A 130 7.76 5.19 -2.90
CA GLY A 130 8.83 5.96 -3.54
C GLY A 130 10.12 6.03 -2.72
N SER A 131 10.25 5.17 -1.70
CA SER A 131 11.51 5.00 -0.97
C SER A 131 12.50 4.24 -1.86
N ALA A 132 13.78 4.64 -1.85
CA ALA A 132 14.82 3.83 -2.51
C ALA A 132 14.88 2.43 -1.86
N PRO A 133 15.12 1.37 -2.64
CA PRO A 133 15.27 0.01 -2.11
C PRO A 133 16.51 -0.12 -1.22
#